data_AF-A0Z0F1-F1
#
_entry.id   AF-A0Z0F1-F1
#
_cell.length_a   1.000
_cell.length_b   1.000
_cell.length_c   1.000
_cell.angle_alpha   90.00
_cell.angle_beta   90.00
_cell.angle_gamma   90.00
#
_symmetry.space_group_name_H-M   'P 1'
#
loop_
_entity.id
_entity.type
_entity.pdbx_description
1 polymer ?
#
loop_
_entity_poly.entity_id
_entity_poly.type
_entity_poly.pdbx_seq_one_letter_code
_entity_poly.pdbx_strand_id
1 'polypeptide(L)' 'MQLRQEESTITVPIPNYKELKIGTLQSIIRQSGLPRSLFEVNE' A
#
# COMPACT_ATOMS: atom_id res chain seq x y z
N MET A 1 -5.89 -6.36 -18.17
CA MET A 1 -6.56 -5.48 -17.18
C MET A 1 -5.59 -4.36 -16.86
N GLN A 2 -5.91 -3.12 -17.22
CA GLN A 2 -5.02 -1.98 -16.99
C GLN A 2 -5.84 -0.90 -16.31
N LEU A 3 -5.45 -0.53 -15.08
CA LEU A 3 -6.02 0.60 -14.37
C LEU A 3 -5.53 1.88 -15.07
N ARG A 4 -6.44 2.66 -15.66
CA ARG A 4 -6.11 3.95 -16.28
C ARG A 4 -6.25 5.04 -15.22
N GLN A 5 -5.16 5.72 -14.88
CA GLN A 5 -5.16 6.78 -13.88
C GLN A 5 -5.33 8.15 -14.52
N GLU A 6 -6.57 8.60 -14.60
CA GLU A 6 -6.93 10.02 -14.59
C GLU A 6 -7.98 10.17 -13.48
N GLU A 7 -7.66 10.94 -12.43
CA GLU A 7 -8.53 11.29 -11.28
C GLU A 7 -9.27 10.14 -10.57
N SER A 8 -8.58 9.04 -10.22
CA SER A 8 -9.18 7.96 -9.43
C SER A 8 -8.42 7.65 -8.14
N THR A 9 -9.15 7.21 -7.11
CA THR A 9 -8.58 6.78 -5.83
C THR A 9 -8.28 5.27 -5.84
N ILE A 10 -7.12 4.88 -5.32
CA ILE A 10 -6.76 3.46 -5.15
C ILE A 10 -7.17 3.00 -3.76
N THR A 11 -8.12 2.06 -3.69
CA THR A 11 -8.48 1.36 -2.45
C THR A 11 -7.72 0.03 -2.38
N VAL A 12 -6.86 -0.14 -1.38
CA VAL A 12 -6.13 -1.38 -1.13
C VAL A 12 -6.71 -2.07 0.11
N PRO A 13 -7.21 -3.32 0.03
CA PRO A 13 -7.68 -4.05 1.20
C PRO A 13 -6.50 -4.48 2.08
N ILE A 14 -6.57 -4.16 3.37
CA ILE A 14 -5.51 -4.45 4.34
C ILE A 14 -6.04 -5.42 5.40
N PRO A 15 -5.33 -6.52 5.71
CA PRO A 15 -5.69 -7.38 6.84
C PRO A 15 -5.65 -6.62 8.16
N ASN A 16 -6.69 -6.78 8.98
CA ASN A 16 -6.77 -6.12 10.29
C ASN A 16 -6.06 -6.97 11.37
N TYR A 17 -4.73 -6.99 11.32
CA TYR A 17 -3.88 -7.64 12.31
C TYR A 17 -2.96 -6.62 12.96
N LYS A 18 -2.46 -6.93 14.17
CA LYS A 18 -1.55 -6.05 14.90
C LYS A 18 -0.22 -5.82 14.17
N GLU A 19 0.23 -6.81 13.41
CA GLU A 19 1.50 -6.76 12.68
C GLU A 19 1.31 -7.33 11.27
N LEU A 20 1.87 -6.64 10.29
CA LEU A 20 1.91 -7.09 8.91
C LEU A 20 3.27 -7.73 8.63
N LYS A 21 3.24 -8.91 8.01
CA LYS A 21 4.47 -9.53 7.49
C LYS A 21 5.08 -8.65 6.41
N ILE A 22 6.41 -8.64 6.30
CA ILE A 22 7.13 -7.81 5.32
C ILE A 22 6.64 -7.99 3.89
N GLY A 23 6.36 -9.22 3.45
CA GLY A 23 5.85 -9.49 2.10
C GLY A 23 4.48 -8.86 1.84
N THR A 24 3.61 -8.82 2.86
CA THR A 24 2.30 -8.17 2.79
C THR A 24 2.46 -6.66 2.70
N LEU A 25 3.30 -6.06 3.54
CA LEU A 25 3.61 -4.63 3.49
C LEU A 25 4.17 -4.21 2.13
N GLN A 26 5.10 -4.99 1.56
CA GLN A 26 5.65 -4.72 0.22
C GLN A 26 4.59 -4.79 -0.88
N SER A 27 3.64 -5.74 -0.79
CA SER A 27 2.52 -5.80 -1.74
C SER A 27 1.63 -4.57 -1.66
N ILE A 28 1.36 -4.07 -0.45
CA ILE A 28 0.55 -2.86 -0.22
C ILE A 28 1.23 -1.63 -0.81
N ILE A 29 2.53 -1.43 -0.54
CA ILE A 29 3.32 -0.31 -1.11
C ILE A 29 3.23 -0.35 -2.64
N ARG A 30 3.49 -1.52 -3.24
CA ARG A 30 3.42 -1.70 -4.70
C ARG A 30 2.03 -1.44 -5.29
N GLN A 31 0.97 -1.89 -4.61
CA GLN A 31 -0.42 -1.72 -5.09
C GLN A 31 -0.91 -0.29 -4.93
N SER A 32 -0.52 0.38 -3.84
CA SER A 32 -0.89 1.78 -3.58
C SER A 32 -0.19 2.75 -4.53
N GLY A 33 0.98 2.39 -5.06
CA GLY A 33 1.82 3.30 -5.85
C GLY A 33 2.41 4.44 -5.02
N LEU A 34 2.33 4.36 -3.69
CA LEU A 34 2.81 5.39 -2.77
C LEU A 34 4.28 5.18 -2.39
N PRO A 35 5.03 6.24 -2.06
CA PRO A 35 6.39 6.11 -1.55
C PRO A 35 6.46 5.29 -0.26
N ARG A 36 7.47 4.42 -0.17
CA ARG A 36 7.73 3.60 1.02
C ARG A 36 7.88 4.41 2.31
N SER A 37 8.43 5.62 2.22
CA SER A 37 8.63 6.51 3.38
C SER A 37 7.33 6.89 4.09
N LEU A 38 6.16 6.79 3.42
CA LEU A 38 4.86 7.03 4.06
C LEU A 38 4.42 5.89 5.00
N PHE A 39 5.11 4.74 4.94
CA PHE A 39 4.83 3.56 5.76
C PHE A 39 5.88 3.34 6.86
N GLU A 40 6.90 4.20 6.92
CA GLU A 40 7.95 4.16 7.92
C GLU A 40 7.60 5.16 9.02
N VAL A 41 7.69 4.75 10.29
CA VAL A 41 7.49 5.64 11.44
C VAL A 41 8.87 6.09 11.87
N ASN A 42 9.13 7.40 11.80
CA ASN A 42 10.29 7.99 12.44
C ASN A 42 9.98 8.11 13.95
N GLU A 43 10.88 7.64 14.81
CA GLU A 43 10.82 7.88 16.26
C GLU A 43 10.86 9.38 16.62
#